data_AF-A0A7V3E539-F1
#
_entry.id   AF-A0A7V3E539-F1
#
_cell.length_a   1.000
_cell.length_b   1.000
_cell.length_c   1.000
_cell.angle_alpha   90.00
_cell.angle_beta   90.00
_cell.angle_gamma   90.00
#
_symmetry.space_group_name_H-M   'P 1'
#
loop_
_entity.id
_entity.type
_entity.pdbx_description
1 polymer ?
#
loop_
_entity_poly.entity_id
_entity_poly.type
_entity_poly.pdbx_seq_one_letter_code
_entity_poly.pdbx_strand_id
1 'polypeptide(L)' 'MTIQDFFSFGINWRNYVKNVVNEYVIEQSKKSLLKYLPQERFENKIFIDVSCGSDSFSLAKKL' A
#
# COMPACT_ATOMS: atom_id res chain seq x y z
N MET A 1 -28.16 14.14 -0.73
CA MET A 1 -27.10 13.17 -1.08
C MET A 1 -27.59 12.43 -2.31
N THR A 2 -27.11 12.81 -3.49
CA THR A 2 -27.48 12.13 -4.74
C THR A 2 -26.53 10.95 -4.95
N ILE A 3 -26.87 10.00 -5.83
CA ILE A 3 -26.06 8.79 -6.09
C ILE A 3 -24.61 9.14 -6.51
N GLN A 4 -24.35 10.37 -6.97
CA GLN A 4 -23.03 10.87 -7.32
C GLN A 4 -22.04 11.03 -6.14
N ASP A 5 -22.53 11.08 -4.89
CA ASP A 5 -21.67 11.29 -3.71
C ASP A 5 -21.11 9.99 -3.10
N PHE A 6 -21.43 8.82 -3.67
CA PHE A 6 -21.01 7.54 -3.09
C PHE A 6 -19.59 7.13 -3.53
N PHE A 7 -18.68 7.04 -2.57
CA PHE A 7 -17.37 6.46 -2.78
C PHE A 7 -17.47 4.96 -3.08
N SER A 8 -17.30 4.60 -4.36
CA SER A 8 -17.33 3.21 -4.82
C SER A 8 -15.97 2.54 -4.62
N PHE A 9 -15.71 2.02 -3.42
CA PHE A 9 -14.41 1.43 -3.03
C PHE A 9 -13.86 0.48 -4.10
N GLY A 10 -14.64 -0.50 -4.56
CA GLY A 10 -14.16 -1.48 -5.54
C GLY A 10 -13.78 -0.90 -6.90
N ILE A 11 -14.49 0.12 -7.39
CA ILE A 11 -14.18 0.78 -8.67
C ILE A 11 -12.91 1.62 -8.52
N ASN A 12 -12.84 2.41 -7.45
CA ASN A 12 -11.70 3.27 -7.15
C ASN A 12 -10.44 2.44 -6.92
N TRP A 13 -10.57 1.32 -6.20
CA TRP A 13 -9.48 0.39 -5.95
C TRP A 13 -8.91 -0.21 -7.23
N ARG A 14 -9.78 -0.74 -8.11
CA ARG A 14 -9.34 -1.27 -9.41
C ARG A 14 -8.69 -0.21 -10.27
N ASN A 15 -9.20 1.02 -10.28
CA ASN A 15 -8.61 2.11 -11.03
C ASN A 15 -7.24 2.53 -10.48
N TYR A 16 -7.08 2.56 -9.16
CA TYR A 16 -5.80 2.82 -8.53
C TYR A 16 -4.77 1.75 -8.88
N VAL A 17 -5.11 0.47 -8.76
CA VAL A 17 -4.21 -0.65 -9.11
C VAL A 17 -3.81 -0.59 -10.59
N LYS A 18 -4.75 -0.28 -11.49
CA LYS A 18 -4.48 -0.26 -12.93
C LYS A 18 -3.64 0.94 -13.39
N ASN A 19 -3.83 2.11 -12.78
CA ASN A 19 -3.32 3.36 -13.34
C ASN A 19 -2.26 4.04 -12.45
N VAL A 20 -2.19 3.67 -11.18
CA VAL A 20 -1.31 4.34 -10.20
C VAL A 20 -0.24 3.40 -9.67
N VAL A 21 -0.59 2.14 -9.36
CA VAL A 21 0.40 1.17 -8.86
C VAL A 21 1.41 0.85 -9.95
N ASN A 22 2.67 1.15 -9.67
CA ASN A 22 3.82 0.84 -10.50
C ASN A 22 5.06 0.70 -9.61
N GLU A 23 6.19 0.31 -10.21
CA GLU A 23 7.44 0.08 -9.49
C GLU A 23 7.90 1.31 -8.68
N TYR A 24 7.74 2.51 -9.25
CA TYR A 24 8.12 3.74 -8.56
C TYR A 24 7.32 3.93 -7.28
N VAL A 25 6.00 3.76 -7.32
CA VAL A 25 5.12 3.88 -6.12
C VAL A 25 5.46 2.82 -5.07
N ILE A 26 5.76 1.59 -5.50
CA ILE A 26 6.17 0.51 -4.60
C ILE A 26 7.50 0.86 -3.91
N GLU A 27 8.49 1.35 -4.67
CA GLU A 27 9.79 1.75 -4.13
C GLU A 27 9.70 2.95 -3.18
N GLN A 28 8.85 3.93 -3.48
CA GLN A 28 8.59 5.03 -2.52
C GLN A 28 7.92 4.51 -1.25
N SER A 29 7.00 3.55 -1.36
CA SER A 29 6.36 2.91 -0.20
C SER A 29 7.38 2.15 0.64
N LYS A 30 8.31 1.41 0.03
CA LYS A 30 9.44 0.74 0.71
C LYS A 30 10.32 1.75 1.44
N LYS A 31 10.75 2.82 0.78
CA LYS A 31 11.57 3.88 1.39
C LYS A 31 10.88 4.54 2.58
N SER A 32 9.59 4.84 2.43
CA SER A 32 8.77 5.38 3.51
C SER A 32 8.71 4.42 4.70
N LEU A 33 8.46 3.13 4.47
CA LEU A 33 8.45 2.10 5.51
C LEU A 33 9.81 2.01 6.23
N LEU A 34 10.90 1.92 5.47
CA LEU A 34 12.26 1.79 6.00
C LEU A 34 12.72 3.00 6.82
N LYS A 35 12.13 4.17 6.59
CA LYS A 35 12.38 5.37 7.42
C LYS A 35 11.95 5.17 8.88
N TYR A 36 10.88 4.42 9.11
CA TYR A 36 10.31 4.22 10.45
C TYR A 36 10.66 2.86 11.04
N LEU A 37 10.82 1.86 10.19
CA LEU A 37 11.13 0.50 10.58
C LEU A 37 12.32 0.02 9.75
N PRO A 38 13.57 0.10 10.26
CA PRO A 38 14.76 -0.38 9.58
C PRO A 38 14.72 -1.90 9.35
N GLN A 39 15.22 -2.37 8.20
CA GLN A 39 15.16 -3.77 7.75
C GLN A 39 15.64 -4.77 8.80
N GLU A 40 16.79 -4.49 9.42
CA GLU A 40 17.43 -5.32 10.45
C GLU A 40 16.52 -5.64 11.64
N ARG A 41 15.50 -4.81 11.90
CA ARG A 41 14.56 -5.00 13.02
C ARG A 41 13.43 -5.96 12.71
N PHE A 42 13.16 -6.25 11.44
CA PHE A 42 12.04 -7.10 11.04
C PHE A 42 12.41 -8.18 10.02
N GLU A 43 13.69 -8.29 9.67
CA GLU A 43 14.22 -9.41 8.93
C GLU A 43 13.86 -10.73 9.64
N ASN A 44 13.30 -11.68 8.88
CA ASN A 44 12.78 -12.96 9.39
C ASN A 44 11.65 -12.85 10.43
N LYS A 45 10.93 -11.72 10.49
CA LYS A 45 9.71 -11.56 11.30
C LYS A 45 8.45 -11.64 10.45
N ILE A 46 7.34 -11.98 11.10
CA ILE A 46 6.01 -11.93 10.47
C ILE A 46 5.47 -10.51 10.61
N PHE A 47 5.32 -9.82 9.48
CA PHE A 47 4.69 -8.50 9.40
C PHE A 47 3.17 -8.63 9.19
N ILE A 48 2.40 -7.93 10.01
CA ILE A 48 0.95 -7.75 9.88
C ILE A 48 0.71 -6.27 9.54
N ASP A 49 0.12 -6.01 8.38
CA ASP A 49 -0.28 -4.67 7.94
C ASP A 49 -1.74 -4.43 8.37
N VAL A 50 -1.93 -3.70 9.47
CA VAL A 50 -3.26 -3.42 10.02
C VAL A 50 -3.81 -2.15 9.38
N SER A 51 -5.02 -2.22 8.82
CA SER A 51 -5.65 -1.12 8.05
C SER A 51 -4.91 -0.78 6.75
N CYS A 52 -4.52 -1.82 6.01
CA CYS A 52 -3.67 -1.76 4.82
C CYS A 52 -4.20 -0.87 3.67
N GLY A 53 -5.50 -0.54 3.63
CA GLY A 53 -6.06 0.45 2.71
C GLY A 53 -5.77 0.14 1.25
N SER A 54 -4.73 0.78 0.70
CA SER A 54 -4.24 0.56 -0.67
C SER A 54 -3.21 -0.57 -0.82
N ASP A 55 -2.99 -1.38 0.20
CA ASP A 55 -2.01 -2.49 0.23
C ASP A 55 -0.57 -2.11 -0.19
N SER A 56 -0.25 -0.82 -0.26
CA SER A 56 1.02 -0.36 -0.85
C SER A 56 2.22 -0.77 0.01
N PHE A 57 2.04 -0.82 1.34
CA PHE A 57 3.06 -1.34 2.27
C PHE A 57 3.12 -2.87 2.29
N SER A 58 1.98 -3.53 2.13
CA SER A 58 1.93 -4.99 1.94
C SER A 58 2.66 -5.45 0.68
N LEU A 59 2.57 -4.69 -0.43
CA LEU A 59 3.34 -4.93 -1.66
C LEU A 59 4.83 -4.63 -1.49
N ALA A 60 5.17 -3.63 -0.67
CA ALA A 60 6.53 -3.26 -0.33
C ALA A 60 7.26 -4.30 0.55
N LYS A 61 6.56 -5.27 1.15
CA LYS A 61 7.11 -6.25 2.10
C LYS A 61 8.18 -7.18 1.53
N LYS A 62 8.19 -7.39 0.21
CA LYS A 62 9.22 -8.21 -0.46
C LYS A 62 10.50 -7.38 -0.60
N LEU A 63 11.22 -7.23 0.51
CA LEU A 63 12.58 -6.71 0.60
C LEU A 63 13.57 -7.87 0.71
#